data_AF-A0A8J8K796-F1
#
_entry.id   AF-A0A8J8K796-F1
#
_cell.length_a   1.000
_cell.length_b   1.000
_cell.length_c   1.000
_cell.angle_alpha   90.00
_cell.angle_beta   90.00
_cell.angle_gamma   90.00
#
_symmetry.space_group_name_H-M   'P 1'
#
loop_
_entity.id
_entity.type
_entity.pdbx_description
1 polymer ?
#
loop_
_entity_poly.entity_id
_entity_poly.type
_entity_poly.pdbx_seq_one_letter_code
_entity_poly.pdbx_strand_id
1 'polypeptide(L)'
;MNIDMNKIFNRIKEIFKPKNIAEKIRNMPRLDQVYWSKVVAAILIGIIFGVSNFSNWPAVLVMFAIYVLISGGWWLAVRKTEPGIKVRSYFLKGLMQYLITAIALWTLILNMMYIPPADF
;
A
#
# COMPACT_ATOMS: atom_id res chain seq x y z
N MET A 1 -19.89 -27.39 -33.94
CA MET A 1 -18.75 -27.15 -33.03
C MET A 1 -19.18 -27.56 -31.63
N ASN A 2 -18.88 -28.80 -31.24
CA ASN A 2 -19.41 -29.38 -30.00
C ASN A 2 -18.51 -28.95 -28.84
N ILE A 3 -18.93 -27.92 -28.09
CA ILE A 3 -18.19 -27.46 -26.93
C ILE A 3 -18.42 -28.51 -25.84
N ASP A 4 -17.40 -29.34 -25.64
CA ASP A 4 -17.39 -30.40 -24.64
C ASP A 4 -17.37 -29.77 -23.24
N MET A 5 -18.56 -29.48 -22.70
CA MET A 5 -18.80 -28.83 -21.41
C MET A 5 -18.07 -29.52 -20.26
N ASN A 6 -17.82 -30.84 -20.37
CA ASN A 6 -17.07 -31.61 -19.39
C ASN A 6 -15.59 -31.22 -19.33
N LYS A 7 -14.97 -30.85 -20.46
CA LYS A 7 -13.59 -30.33 -20.48
C LYS A 7 -13.48 -28.95 -19.86
N ILE A 8 -14.48 -28.09 -20.05
CA ILE A 8 -14.52 -26.75 -19.43
C ILE A 8 -14.72 -26.88 -17.92
N PHE A 9 -15.67 -27.70 -17.49
CA PHE A 9 -15.95 -27.93 -16.08
C PHE A 9 -14.75 -28.53 -15.34
N ASN A 10 -14.05 -29.49 -15.95
CA ASN A 10 -12.84 -30.07 -15.38
C ASN A 10 -11.69 -29.06 -15.27
N ARG A 11 -11.50 -28.18 -16.27
CA ARG A 11 -10.51 -27.08 -16.18
C ARG A 11 -10.85 -26.07 -15.09
N ILE A 12 -12.11 -25.64 -14.98
CA ILE A 12 -12.55 -24.71 -13.94
C ILE A 12 -12.36 -25.35 -12.56
N LYS A 13 -12.75 -26.63 -12.41
CA LYS A 13 -12.59 -27.38 -11.16
C LYS A 13 -11.13 -27.56 -10.76
N GLU A 14 -10.20 -27.70 -11.71
CA GLU A 14 -8.76 -27.74 -11.43
C GLU A 14 -8.14 -26.37 -11.08
N ILE A 15 -8.60 -25.29 -11.71
CA ILE A 15 -8.17 -23.92 -11.38
C ILE A 15 -8.65 -23.51 -9.99
N PHE A 16 -9.84 -23.94 -9.59
CA PHE A 16 -10.44 -23.66 -8.27
C PHE A 16 -10.08 -24.68 -7.18
N LYS A 17 -9.19 -25.66 -7.45
CA LYS A 17 -8.69 -26.52 -6.37
C LYS A 17 -7.99 -25.66 -5.31
N PRO A 18 -8.38 -25.75 -4.03
CA PRO A 18 -7.82 -24.91 -2.97
C PRO A 18 -6.31 -25.09 -2.82
N LYS A 19 -5.76 -26.25 -3.22
CA LYS A 19 -4.32 -26.54 -3.21
C LYS A 19 -3.52 -25.65 -4.19
N ASN A 20 -4.05 -25.40 -5.40
CA ASN A 20 -3.44 -24.50 -6.39
C ASN A 20 -3.61 -23.02 -6.04
N ILE A 21 -4.72 -22.65 -5.41
CA ILE A 21 -4.93 -21.27 -4.94
C ILE A 21 -4.04 -20.98 -3.72
N ALA A 22 -3.91 -21.93 -2.79
CA ALA A 22 -3.05 -21.81 -1.61
C ALA A 22 -1.55 -21.72 -1.98
N GLU A 23 -1.05 -22.50 -2.95
CA GLU A 23 0.33 -22.35 -3.46
C GLU A 23 0.54 -21.01 -4.19
N LYS A 24 -0.49 -20.51 -4.90
CA LYS A 24 -0.44 -19.22 -5.60
C LYS A 24 -0.52 -18.02 -4.66
N ILE A 25 -1.12 -18.18 -3.48
CA ILE A 25 -1.12 -17.20 -2.37
C ILE A 25 0.19 -17.26 -1.58
N ARG A 26 0.70 -18.47 -1.32
CA ARG A 26 1.98 -18.71 -0.62
C ARG A 26 3.20 -18.16 -1.37
N ASN A 27 3.09 -18.03 -2.70
CA ASN A 27 4.06 -17.34 -3.56
C ASN A 27 3.78 -15.84 -3.79
N MET A 28 3.00 -15.16 -2.94
CA MET A 28 2.81 -13.68 -3.02
C MET A 28 3.53 -12.88 -1.90
N PRO A 29 4.88 -12.80 -1.90
CA PRO A 29 5.61 -11.94 -0.96
C PRO A 29 5.65 -10.44 -1.33
N ARG A 30 5.19 -10.04 -2.53
CA ARG A 30 5.38 -8.66 -3.01
C ARG A 30 4.38 -7.64 -2.47
N LEU A 31 3.12 -8.05 -2.25
CA LEU A 31 2.11 -7.11 -1.74
C LEU A 31 2.37 -6.70 -0.29
N ASP A 32 3.04 -7.54 0.49
CA ASP A 32 3.44 -7.21 1.86
C ASP A 32 4.66 -6.30 1.86
N GLN A 33 5.61 -6.50 0.94
CA GLN A 33 6.71 -5.55 0.73
C GLN A 33 6.21 -4.16 0.33
N VAL A 34 5.20 -4.10 -0.55
CA VAL A 34 4.55 -2.83 -0.94
C VAL A 34 3.89 -2.18 0.27
N TYR A 35 3.15 -2.95 1.06
CA TYR A 35 2.53 -2.45 2.29
C TYR A 35 3.58 -1.88 3.26
N TRP A 36 4.62 -2.64 3.57
CA TRP A 36 5.68 -2.20 4.49
C TRP A 36 6.45 -1.00 3.97
N SER A 37 6.73 -0.92 2.67
CA SER A 37 7.38 0.25 2.08
C SER A 37 6.58 1.54 2.28
N LYS A 38 5.25 1.45 2.24
CA LYS A 38 4.35 2.56 2.54
C LYS A 38 4.37 2.89 4.03
N VAL A 39 4.29 1.90 4.92
CA VAL A 39 4.35 2.14 6.37
C VAL A 39 5.64 2.87 6.76
N VAL A 40 6.78 2.40 6.26
CA VAL A 40 8.08 3.04 6.52
C VAL A 40 8.13 4.46 5.95
N ALA A 41 7.65 4.68 4.73
CA ALA A 41 7.58 6.02 4.15
C ALA A 41 6.66 6.96 4.94
N ALA A 42 5.51 6.48 5.43
CA ALA A 42 4.60 7.25 6.25
C ALA A 42 5.26 7.71 7.56
N ILE A 43 6.06 6.85 8.18
CA ILE A 43 6.82 7.18 9.39
C ILE A 43 7.82 8.30 9.10
N LEU A 44 8.62 8.16 8.04
CA LEU A 44 9.61 9.15 7.65
C LEU A 44 8.98 10.51 7.32
N ILE A 45 7.88 10.50 6.57
CA ILE A 45 7.16 11.74 6.20
C ILE A 45 6.55 12.41 7.42
N GLY A 46 5.93 11.63 8.32
CA GLY A 46 5.37 12.16 9.57
C GLY A 46 6.44 12.87 10.41
N ILE A 47 7.63 12.28 10.51
CA ILE A 47 8.78 12.89 11.19
C ILE A 47 9.22 14.18 10.51
N ILE A 48 9.45 14.14 9.19
CA ILE A 48 9.92 15.30 8.43
C ILE A 48 8.93 16.46 8.55
N PHE A 49 7.63 16.19 8.42
CA PHE A 49 6.60 17.22 8.48
C PHE A 49 6.46 17.80 9.89
N GLY A 50 6.57 16.96 10.91
CA GLY A 50 6.59 17.40 12.31
C GLY A 50 7.75 18.34 12.60
N VAL A 51 8.98 17.90 12.30
CA VAL A 51 10.20 18.66 12.61
C VAL A 51 10.31 19.95 11.79
N SER A 52 9.79 19.97 10.56
CA SER A 52 9.84 21.16 9.69
C SER A 52 8.68 22.14 9.92
N ASN A 53 7.76 21.85 10.84
CA ASN A 53 6.51 22.59 11.01
C ASN A 53 5.78 22.83 9.67
N PHE A 54 5.66 21.76 8.88
CA PHE A 54 5.17 21.85 7.51
C PHE A 54 3.70 22.29 7.48
N SER A 55 3.34 23.20 6.57
CA SER A 55 1.99 23.75 6.50
C SER A 55 0.94 22.70 6.10
N ASN A 56 -0.26 22.81 6.67
CA ASN A 56 -1.31 21.80 6.54
C ASN A 56 -1.80 21.55 5.11
N TRP A 57 -1.95 22.63 4.34
CA TRP A 57 -2.48 22.57 2.98
C TRP A 57 -1.57 21.79 2.01
N PRO A 58 -0.26 22.08 1.91
CA PRO A 58 0.64 21.30 1.06
C PRO A 58 0.93 19.89 1.61
N ALA A 59 0.85 19.67 2.93
CA ALA A 59 1.19 18.39 3.55
C ALA A 59 0.40 17.22 2.94
N VAL A 60 -0.92 17.35 2.83
CA VAL A 60 -1.79 16.29 2.33
C VAL A 60 -1.50 15.96 0.87
N LEU A 61 -1.28 16.99 0.04
CA LEU A 61 -0.93 16.81 -1.38
C LEU A 61 0.43 16.12 -1.54
N VAL A 62 1.43 16.51 -0.76
CA VAL A 62 2.76 15.90 -0.79
C VAL A 62 2.70 14.45 -0.30
N MET A 63 1.94 14.15 0.76
CA MET A 63 1.70 12.77 1.21
C MET A 63 1.10 11.92 0.10
N PHE A 64 0.11 12.44 -0.61
CA PHE A 64 -0.54 11.74 -1.71
C PHE A 64 0.39 11.54 -2.91
N ALA A 65 1.18 12.55 -3.26
CA ALA A 65 2.18 12.47 -4.32
C ALA A 65 3.23 11.37 -4.02
N ILE A 66 3.77 11.35 -2.79
CA ILE A 66 4.75 10.32 -2.39
C ILE A 66 4.11 8.93 -2.38
N TYR A 67 2.86 8.81 -1.91
CA TYR A 67 2.12 7.55 -1.95
C TYR A 67 1.97 7.00 -3.38
N VAL A 68 1.61 7.86 -4.32
CA VAL A 68 1.47 7.51 -5.74
C VAL A 68 2.83 7.14 -6.33
N LEU A 69 3.90 7.85 -5.99
CA LEU A 69 5.26 7.54 -6.44
C LEU A 69 5.72 6.16 -5.95
N ILE A 70 5.50 5.82 -4.67
CA ILE A 70 5.85 4.50 -4.12
C ILE A 70 5.03 3.41 -4.82
N SER A 71 3.73 3.61 -4.96
CA SER A 71 2.84 2.65 -5.62
C SER A 71 3.20 2.46 -7.10
N GLY A 72 3.54 3.56 -7.79
CA GLY A 72 4.00 3.57 -9.17
C GLY A 72 5.36 2.90 -9.35
N GLY A 73 6.31 3.14 -8.44
CA GLY A 73 7.62 2.49 -8.43
C GLY A 73 7.50 0.97 -8.31
N TRP A 74 6.68 0.50 -7.37
CA TRP A 74 6.38 -0.93 -7.24
C TRP A 74 5.70 -1.50 -8.48
N TRP A 75 4.71 -0.80 -9.02
CA TRP A 75 4.06 -1.21 -10.25
C TRP A 75 5.05 -1.34 -11.41
N LEU A 76 5.92 -0.35 -11.63
CA LEU A 76 6.95 -0.37 -12.67
C LEU A 76 7.95 -1.53 -12.50
N ALA A 77 8.30 -1.86 -11.25
CA ALA A 77 9.18 -2.98 -10.94
C ALA A 77 8.56 -4.34 -11.26
N VAL A 78 7.23 -4.49 -11.11
CA VAL A 78 6.54 -5.79 -11.22
C VAL A 78 5.69 -5.96 -12.48
N ARG A 79 5.50 -4.90 -13.28
CA ARG A 79 4.64 -4.87 -14.49
C ARG A 79 4.96 -5.94 -15.54
N LYS A 80 6.21 -6.40 -15.61
CA LYS A 80 6.63 -7.45 -16.54
C LYS A 80 6.26 -8.86 -16.06
N THR A 81 5.93 -9.01 -14.78
CA THR A 81 5.76 -10.31 -14.10
C THR A 81 4.34 -10.56 -13.59
N GLU A 82 3.48 -9.54 -13.49
CA GLU A 82 2.14 -9.69 -12.93
C GLU A 82 1.03 -9.12 -13.85
N PRO A 83 -0.11 -9.82 -14.00
CA PRO A 83 -1.23 -9.36 -14.83
C PRO A 83 -1.97 -8.16 -14.22
N GLY A 84 -2.58 -7.35 -15.10
CA GLY A 84 -3.22 -6.06 -14.78
C GLY A 84 -4.20 -6.03 -13.60
N ILE A 85 -4.83 -7.16 -13.25
CA ILE A 85 -5.78 -7.26 -12.13
C ILE A 85 -5.10 -6.99 -10.77
N LYS A 86 -3.79 -7.27 -10.63
CA LYS A 86 -3.04 -6.96 -9.40
C LYS A 86 -2.59 -5.50 -9.33
N VAL A 87 -2.61 -4.74 -10.41
CA VAL A 87 -2.15 -3.34 -10.43
C VAL A 87 -2.95 -2.49 -9.43
N ARG A 88 -4.27 -2.68 -9.41
CA ARG A 88 -5.15 -1.97 -8.47
C ARG A 88 -4.79 -2.24 -7.00
N SER A 89 -4.36 -3.45 -6.66
CA SER A 89 -3.99 -3.78 -5.27
C SER A 89 -2.68 -3.10 -4.84
N TYR A 90 -1.76 -2.80 -5.76
CA TYR A 90 -0.58 -1.97 -5.44
C TYR A 90 -0.95 -0.54 -5.06
N PHE A 91 -1.98 0.04 -5.67
CA PHE A 91 -2.43 1.41 -5.38
C PHE A 91 -3.39 1.51 -4.20
N LEU A 92 -4.18 0.46 -3.90
CA LEU A 92 -5.12 0.50 -2.77
C LEU A 92 -4.55 -0.08 -1.47
N LYS A 93 -3.61 -1.02 -1.54
CA LYS A 93 -3.08 -1.69 -0.34
C LYS A 93 -2.27 -0.70 0.50
N GLY A 94 -2.68 -0.52 1.74
CA GLY A 94 -1.98 0.33 2.72
C GLY A 94 -2.25 1.84 2.57
N LEU A 95 -3.22 2.29 1.75
CA LEU A 95 -3.55 3.72 1.61
C LEU A 95 -3.95 4.35 2.94
N MET A 96 -4.98 3.80 3.59
CA MET A 96 -5.48 4.35 4.85
C MET A 96 -4.42 4.26 5.95
N GLN A 97 -3.71 3.12 6.03
CA GLN A 97 -2.63 2.97 7.01
C GLN A 97 -1.53 4.01 6.82
N TYR A 98 -1.10 4.25 5.57
CA TYR A 98 -0.10 5.25 5.24
C TYR A 98 -0.52 6.64 5.70
N LEU A 99 -1.73 7.08 5.34
CA LEU A 99 -2.23 8.41 5.69
C LEU A 99 -2.39 8.58 7.21
N ILE A 100 -3.02 7.61 7.88
CA ILE A 100 -3.23 7.65 9.33
C ILE A 100 -1.89 7.67 10.06
N THR A 101 -0.93 6.82 9.66
CA THR A 101 0.39 6.76 10.31
C THR A 101 1.16 8.06 10.13
N ALA A 102 1.16 8.64 8.92
CA ALA A 102 1.84 9.89 8.64
C ALA A 102 1.22 11.07 9.42
N ILE A 103 -0.11 11.19 9.43
CA ILE A 103 -0.82 12.26 10.16
C ILE A 103 -0.65 12.11 11.67
N ALA A 104 -0.72 10.90 12.20
CA ALA A 104 -0.56 10.64 13.63
C ALA A 104 0.84 11.04 14.12
N LEU A 105 1.89 10.61 13.42
CA LEU A 105 3.27 10.96 13.78
C LEU A 105 3.56 12.45 13.60
N TRP A 106 3.05 13.05 12.52
CA TRP A 106 3.20 14.47 12.28
C TRP A 106 2.55 15.30 13.40
N THR A 107 1.28 15.00 13.72
CA THR A 107 0.55 15.67 14.81
C THR A 107 1.26 15.47 16.15
N LEU A 108 1.72 14.25 16.45
CA LEU A 108 2.43 13.95 17.69
C LEU A 108 3.68 14.83 17.84
N ILE A 109 4.52 14.91 16.81
CA ILE A 109 5.76 15.70 16.85
C ILE A 109 5.47 17.18 16.96
N LEU A 110 4.44 17.67 16.24
CA LEU A 110 4.01 19.07 16.39
C LEU A 110 3.62 19.40 17.83
N ASN A 111 2.86 18.51 18.48
CA ASN A 111 2.46 18.68 19.88
C ASN A 111 3.68 18.63 20.82
N MET A 112 4.64 17.74 20.59
CA MET A 112 5.84 17.62 21.44
C MET A 112 6.81 18.80 21.29
N MET A 113 6.93 19.38 20.09
CA MET A 113 7.94 20.40 19.81
C MET A 113 7.43 21.84 19.94
N TYR A 114 6.17 22.11 19.61
CA TYR A 114 5.68 23.48 19.44
C TYR A 114 4.52 23.86 20.35
N ILE A 115 3.86 22.88 20.99
CA ILE A 115 2.83 23.18 21.99
C ILE A 115 3.52 23.17 23.35
N PRO A 116 3.61 24.32 24.05
CA PRO A 116 4.21 24.34 25.37
C PRO A 116 3.46 23.38 26.29
N PRO A 117 4.16 22.69 27.20
CA PRO A 117 3.49 21.90 28.22
C PRO A 117 2.49 22.82 28.93
N ALA A 118 1.27 22.32 29.14
CA ALA A 118 0.31 23.02 29.97
C ALA A 118 0.93 23.09 31.37
N ASP A 119 1.42 24.27 31.76
CA ASP A 119 1.90 24.54 33.11
C ASP A 119 0.73 24.29 34.07
N PHE A 120 0.76 23.17 34.78
CA PHE A 120 -0.13 22.83 35.89
C PHE A 120 0.51 23.26 37.21
#